data_AF-A0A317JQQ1-F1
#
_entry.id   AF-A0A317JQQ1-F1
#
_cell.length_a   1.000
_cell.length_b   1.000
_cell.length_c   1.000
_cell.angle_alpha   90.00
_cell.angle_beta   90.00
_cell.angle_gamma   90.00
#
_symmetry.space_group_name_H-M   'P 1'
#
loop_
_entity.id
_entity.type
_entity.pdbx_description
1 polymer ?
#
loop_
_entity_poly.entity_id
_entity_poly.type
_entity_poly.pdbx_seq_one_letter_code
_entity_poly.pdbx_strand_id
1 'polypeptide(L)'
;MKFAVAAATFTIAVSLFASAALASDSPAFVYPTSSATVSDPIPTSTPAPSITHDNLQEFTQNQQKQIQAYLQQMKAQLQQKTQQIKQQRLACEQQIKALQTSRVSQRKDLLAQCKPPTFNREPTSTDEAQARTQQLKQFTANCKAQLKQFDIETKQQVQSIQVSCFNNERTVLGLSTMIPSVTP
;
A
#
# COMPACT_ATOMS: atom_id res chain seq x y z
N MET A 1 -39.93 21.91 -2.83
CA MET A 1 -39.55 20.77 -3.70
C MET A 1 -38.38 20.05 -3.05
N LYS A 2 -38.60 18.81 -2.59
CA LYS A 2 -37.61 17.97 -1.91
C LYS A 2 -36.84 17.19 -2.97
N PHE A 3 -35.53 17.38 -3.07
CA PHE A 3 -34.67 16.46 -3.83
C PHE A 3 -33.73 15.76 -2.86
N ALA A 4 -33.98 14.46 -2.71
CA ALA A 4 -33.18 13.54 -1.95
C ALA A 4 -31.79 13.42 -2.57
N VAL A 5 -30.76 13.77 -1.81
CA VAL A 5 -29.37 13.46 -2.15
C VAL A 5 -29.16 11.98 -1.88
N ALA A 6 -29.13 11.17 -2.94
CA ALA A 6 -28.70 9.78 -2.86
C ALA A 6 -27.20 9.75 -2.60
N ALA A 7 -26.81 9.65 -1.33
CA ALA A 7 -25.46 9.32 -0.92
C ALA A 7 -25.20 7.86 -1.32
N ALA A 8 -24.45 7.65 -2.40
CA ALA A 8 -23.89 6.35 -2.73
C ALA A 8 -22.77 6.03 -1.72
N THR A 9 -23.15 5.44 -0.59
CA THR A 9 -22.23 4.80 0.36
C THR A 9 -21.57 3.61 -0.33
N PHE A 10 -20.35 3.81 -0.80
CA PHE A 10 -19.48 2.74 -1.27
C PHE A 10 -18.79 2.12 -0.05
N THR A 11 -19.46 1.15 0.57
CA THR A 11 -18.90 0.35 1.67
C THR A 11 -17.80 -0.55 1.09
N ILE A 12 -16.55 -0.11 1.15
CA ILE A 12 -15.40 -1.01 0.95
C ILE A 12 -15.22 -1.75 2.26
N ALA A 13 -15.78 -2.96 2.32
CA ALA A 13 -15.47 -3.94 3.35
C ALA A 13 -13.96 -4.21 3.32
N VAL A 14 -13.22 -3.59 4.24
CA VAL A 14 -11.86 -4.01 4.56
C VAL A 14 -12.00 -5.26 5.41
N SER A 15 -12.04 -6.41 4.75
CA SER A 15 -11.93 -7.71 5.39
C SER A 15 -10.60 -7.75 6.14
N LEU A 16 -10.65 -7.52 7.46
CA LEU A 16 -9.57 -7.88 8.37
C LEU A 16 -9.38 -9.39 8.27
N PHE A 17 -8.34 -9.83 7.55
CA PHE A 17 -7.83 -11.18 7.70
C PHE A 17 -7.24 -11.31 9.11
N ALA A 18 -8.06 -11.81 10.02
CA ALA A 18 -7.62 -12.42 11.25
C ALA A 18 -6.95 -13.75 10.90
N SER A 19 -5.62 -13.78 10.93
CA SER A 19 -4.87 -15.03 11.03
C SER A 19 -4.33 -15.16 12.46
N ALA A 20 -5.23 -15.50 13.37
CA ALA A 20 -4.85 -16.11 14.63
C ALA A 20 -4.51 -17.58 14.36
N ALA A 21 -3.28 -17.85 13.93
CA ALA A 21 -2.71 -19.19 14.02
C ALA A 21 -1.97 -19.27 15.36
N LEU A 22 -2.72 -19.58 16.42
CA LEU A 22 -2.19 -20.12 17.66
C LEU A 22 -1.57 -21.49 17.32
N ALA A 23 -0.26 -21.51 17.07
CA ALA A 23 0.50 -22.74 17.10
C ALA A 23 0.82 -23.07 18.56
N SER A 24 -0.12 -23.75 19.23
CA SER A 24 0.15 -24.51 20.43
C SER A 24 0.23 -25.98 20.05
N ASP A 25 1.44 -26.44 19.72
CA ASP A 25 1.88 -27.82 19.93
C ASP A 25 3.41 -27.87 19.76
N SER A 26 4.11 -27.97 20.88
CA SER A 26 5.40 -28.66 20.96
C SER A 26 5.08 -30.12 21.33
N PRO A 27 5.86 -31.16 20.98
CA PRO A 27 7.32 -31.12 20.76
C PRO A 27 7.85 -32.04 19.62
N ALA A 28 8.95 -31.67 18.97
CA ALA A 28 9.98 -32.62 18.53
C ALA A 28 11.20 -31.87 17.97
N PHE A 29 12.34 -32.22 18.51
CA PHE A 29 13.69 -31.81 18.12
C PHE A 29 14.05 -32.46 16.78
N VAL A 30 14.09 -31.72 15.67
CA VAL A 30 14.78 -32.13 14.44
C VAL A 30 15.30 -30.88 13.73
N TYR A 31 16.63 -30.74 13.63
CA TYR A 31 17.27 -29.75 12.76
C TYR A 31 17.03 -30.12 11.28
N PRO A 32 16.56 -29.21 10.42
CA PRO A 32 16.81 -29.32 8.99
C PRO A 32 17.94 -28.37 8.61
N THR A 33 19.10 -28.95 8.30
CA THR A 33 20.13 -28.35 7.46
C THR A 33 19.49 -27.94 6.13
N SER A 34 19.31 -26.64 5.91
CA SER A 34 19.01 -26.08 4.60
C SER A 34 19.95 -24.91 4.35
N SER A 35 20.83 -25.13 3.39
CA SER A 35 21.88 -24.23 2.92
C SER A 35 21.27 -22.97 2.30
N ALA A 36 21.23 -21.88 3.08
CA ALA A 36 21.20 -20.54 2.54
C ALA A 36 22.65 -20.05 2.46
N THR A 37 23.12 -19.77 1.25
CA THR A 37 24.44 -19.17 1.00
C THR A 37 24.41 -17.74 1.54
N VAL A 38 24.69 -17.57 2.82
CA VAL A 38 25.05 -16.30 3.46
C VAL A 38 26.57 -16.22 3.39
N SER A 39 27.09 -15.42 2.45
CA SER A 39 28.52 -15.06 2.48
C SER A 39 28.73 -13.96 3.51
N ASP A 40 28.87 -14.37 4.76
CA ASP A 40 29.60 -13.65 5.80
C ASP A 40 30.33 -14.71 6.66
N PRO A 41 31.61 -14.50 7.01
CA PRO A 41 32.40 -15.50 7.71
C PRO A 41 31.82 -15.75 9.11
N ILE A 42 31.31 -16.96 9.33
CA ILE A 42 30.98 -17.47 10.67
C ILE A 42 32.28 -17.48 11.48
N PRO A 43 32.43 -16.71 12.56
CA PRO A 43 33.57 -16.87 13.44
C PRO A 43 33.51 -18.28 14.03
N THR A 44 34.63 -18.98 13.88
CA THR A 44 34.93 -20.31 14.40
C THR A 44 34.19 -20.60 15.70
N SER A 45 33.39 -21.67 15.66
CA SER A 45 32.64 -22.21 16.79
C SER A 45 33.49 -22.31 18.06
N THR A 46 33.22 -21.44 19.03
CA THR A 46 33.68 -21.62 20.41
C THR A 46 33.18 -22.99 20.90
N PRO A 47 34.05 -23.84 21.49
CA PRO A 47 33.61 -25.10 22.07
C PRO A 47 32.50 -24.85 23.10
N ALA A 48 31.46 -25.67 23.09
CA ALA A 48 30.43 -25.61 24.12
C ALA A 48 31.07 -25.87 25.51
N PRO A 49 30.72 -25.11 26.55
CA PRO A 49 31.31 -25.30 27.88
C PRO A 49 31.02 -26.72 28.40
N SER A 50 32.02 -27.37 28.99
CA SER A 50 31.80 -28.63 29.71
C SER A 50 30.97 -28.37 30.96
N ILE A 51 29.71 -28.79 30.94
CA ILE A 51 28.79 -28.68 32.07
C ILE A 51 29.05 -29.84 33.02
N THR A 52 29.46 -29.54 34.25
CA THR A 52 29.59 -30.47 35.37
C THR A 52 28.48 -30.22 36.38
N HIS A 53 28.27 -31.14 37.33
CA HIS A 53 27.25 -30.95 38.37
C HIS A 53 27.47 -29.66 39.18
N ASP A 54 28.74 -29.28 39.37
CA ASP A 54 29.16 -28.12 40.17
C ASP A 54 28.93 -26.78 39.47
N ASN A 55 28.97 -26.73 38.13
CA ASN A 55 28.79 -25.48 37.36
C ASN A 55 27.42 -25.36 36.68
N LEU A 56 26.58 -26.41 36.76
CA LEU A 56 25.26 -26.46 36.14
C LEU A 56 24.34 -25.31 36.58
N GLN A 57 24.37 -24.95 37.86
CA GLN A 57 23.53 -23.87 38.39
C GLN A 57 23.93 -22.51 37.84
N GLU A 58 25.22 -22.19 37.80
CA GLU A 58 25.75 -20.94 37.24
C GLU A 58 25.52 -20.87 35.73
N PHE A 59 25.76 -21.98 35.02
CA PHE A 59 25.49 -22.09 33.59
C PHE A 59 24.01 -21.84 33.28
N THR A 60 23.09 -22.44 34.04
CA THR A 60 21.64 -22.28 33.87
C THR A 60 21.20 -20.84 34.13
N GLN A 61 21.72 -20.19 35.17
CA GLN A 61 21.41 -18.79 35.45
C GLN A 61 21.94 -17.85 34.35
N ASN A 62 23.13 -18.11 33.81
CA ASN A 62 23.69 -17.32 32.72
C ASN A 62 22.88 -17.49 31.43
N GLN A 63 22.51 -18.74 31.09
CA GLN A 63 21.58 -19.03 29.99
C GLN A 63 20.25 -18.29 30.16
N GLN A 64 19.65 -18.33 31.36
CA GLN A 64 18.38 -17.65 31.61
C GLN A 64 18.49 -16.12 31.45
N LYS A 65 19.60 -15.52 31.91
CA LYS A 65 19.88 -14.09 31.68
C LYS A 65 20.05 -13.77 30.19
N GLN A 66 20.77 -14.60 29.44
CA GLN A 66 20.95 -14.41 28.00
C GLN A 66 19.62 -14.53 27.24
N ILE A 67 18.79 -15.52 27.57
CA ILE A 67 17.45 -15.69 27.00
C ILE A 67 16.57 -14.48 27.33
N GLN A 68 16.58 -14.00 28.59
CA GLN A 68 15.81 -12.82 28.98
C GLN A 68 16.27 -11.56 28.24
N ALA A 69 17.58 -11.35 28.11
CA ALA A 69 18.14 -10.22 27.36
C ALA A 69 17.74 -10.27 25.88
N TYR A 70 17.82 -11.47 25.26
CA TYR A 70 17.39 -11.68 23.88
C TYR A 70 15.89 -11.40 23.70
N LEU A 71 15.03 -11.89 24.59
CA LEU A 71 13.59 -11.62 24.55
C LEU A 71 13.27 -10.12 24.71
N GLN A 72 13.98 -9.41 25.59
CA GLN A 72 13.82 -7.98 25.75
C GLN A 72 14.25 -7.21 24.48
N GLN A 73 15.37 -7.60 23.88
CA GLN A 73 15.83 -7.02 22.62
C GLN A 73 14.83 -7.24 21.48
N MET A 74 14.34 -8.47 21.31
CA MET A 74 13.34 -8.80 20.29
C MET A 74 12.02 -8.03 20.51
N LYS A 75 11.59 -7.87 21.76
CA LYS A 75 10.39 -7.08 22.10
C LYS A 75 10.58 -5.61 21.74
N ALA A 76 11.74 -5.03 22.05
CA ALA A 76 12.06 -3.64 21.69
C ALA A 76 12.08 -3.45 20.17
N GLN A 77 12.71 -4.38 19.44
CA GLN A 77 12.75 -4.34 17.97
C GLN A 77 11.34 -4.46 17.36
N LEU A 78 10.48 -5.34 17.90
CA LEU A 78 9.10 -5.49 17.46
C LEU A 78 8.29 -4.20 17.71
N GLN A 79 8.43 -3.60 18.89
CA GLN A 79 7.78 -2.33 19.23
C GLN A 79 8.22 -1.21 18.29
N GLN A 80 9.51 -1.10 18.00
CA GLN A 80 10.06 -0.10 17.08
C GLN A 80 9.51 -0.29 15.66
N LYS A 81 9.58 -1.50 15.10
CA LYS A 81 9.03 -1.79 13.76
C LYS A 81 7.52 -1.54 13.70
N THR A 82 6.79 -1.88 14.76
CA THR A 82 5.35 -1.62 14.84
C THR A 82 5.04 -0.12 14.79
N GLN A 83 5.78 0.70 15.52
CA GLN A 83 5.61 2.16 15.48
C GLN A 83 5.94 2.73 14.09
N GLN A 84 7.01 2.25 13.47
CA GLN A 84 7.40 2.66 12.12
C GLN A 84 6.32 2.34 11.08
N ILE A 85 5.73 1.15 11.12
CA ILE A 85 4.61 0.76 10.25
C ILE A 85 3.38 1.65 10.49
N LYS A 86 3.04 1.93 11.76
CA LYS A 86 1.92 2.83 12.08
C LYS A 86 2.11 4.22 11.48
N GLN A 87 3.30 4.79 11.60
CA GLN A 87 3.61 6.10 11.02
C GLN A 87 3.55 6.08 9.50
N GLN A 88 4.06 5.04 8.85
CA GLN A 88 3.97 4.88 7.40
C GLN A 88 2.52 4.73 6.91
N ARG A 89 1.68 3.96 7.62
CA ARG A 89 0.25 3.85 7.29
C ARG A 89 -0.45 5.20 7.33
N LEU A 90 -0.19 5.98 8.38
CA LEU A 90 -0.77 7.31 8.53
C LEU A 90 -0.33 8.24 7.39
N ALA A 91 0.95 8.23 7.05
CA ALA A 91 1.47 9.01 5.92
C ALA A 91 0.83 8.58 4.58
N CYS A 92 0.66 7.27 4.36
CA CYS A 92 0.01 6.74 3.18
C CYS A 92 -1.46 7.19 3.07
N GLU A 93 -2.20 7.07 4.16
CA GLU A 93 -3.61 7.47 4.23
C GLU A 93 -3.77 8.97 3.92
N GLN A 94 -2.88 9.81 4.47
CA GLN A 94 -2.85 11.24 4.17
C GLN A 94 -2.56 11.52 2.70
N GLN A 95 -1.61 10.83 2.08
CA GLN A 95 -1.31 10.98 0.65
C GLN A 95 -2.51 10.60 -0.22
N ILE A 96 -3.17 9.49 0.07
CA ILE A 96 -4.38 9.06 -0.67
C ILE A 96 -5.49 10.10 -0.52
N LYS A 97 -5.71 10.63 0.68
CA LYS A 97 -6.72 11.64 0.94
C LYS A 97 -6.43 12.96 0.21
N ALA A 98 -5.17 13.41 0.20
CA ALA A 98 -4.75 14.60 -0.54
C ALA A 98 -4.98 14.42 -2.04
N LEU A 99 -4.63 13.25 -2.58
CA LEU A 99 -4.82 12.91 -3.98
C LEU A 99 -6.30 12.83 -4.36
N GLN A 100 -7.16 12.26 -3.51
CA GLN A 100 -8.62 12.25 -3.71
C GLN A 100 -9.18 13.67 -3.77
N THR A 101 -8.73 14.54 -2.86
CA THR A 101 -9.13 15.96 -2.84
C THR A 101 -8.70 16.67 -4.11
N SER A 102 -7.45 16.48 -4.53
CA SER A 102 -6.91 17.02 -5.79
C SER A 102 -7.73 16.56 -7.00
N ARG A 103 -8.14 15.28 -7.05
CA ARG A 103 -8.93 14.74 -8.16
C ARG A 103 -10.29 15.39 -8.29
N VAL A 104 -11.00 15.55 -7.19
CA VAL A 104 -12.32 16.17 -7.21
C VAL A 104 -12.20 17.61 -7.71
N SER A 105 -11.18 18.35 -7.27
CA SER A 105 -10.91 19.70 -7.77
C SER A 105 -10.58 19.70 -9.26
N GLN A 106 -9.59 18.91 -9.69
CA GLN A 106 -9.16 18.87 -11.10
C GLN A 106 -10.28 18.39 -12.04
N ARG A 107 -11.11 17.43 -11.61
CA ARG A 107 -12.28 16.99 -12.37
C ARG A 107 -13.31 18.12 -12.51
N LYS A 108 -13.52 18.91 -11.45
CA LYS A 108 -14.40 20.09 -11.49
C LYS A 108 -13.86 21.14 -12.46
N ASP A 109 -12.56 21.37 -12.48
CA ASP A 109 -11.91 22.31 -13.39
C ASP A 109 -12.00 21.82 -14.85
N LEU A 110 -11.78 20.53 -15.11
CA LEU A 110 -11.97 19.92 -16.43
C LEU A 110 -13.43 20.05 -16.90
N LEU A 111 -14.40 19.80 -16.02
CA LEU A 111 -15.82 20.01 -16.33
C LEU A 111 -16.13 21.49 -16.63
N ALA A 112 -15.48 22.43 -15.95
CA ALA A 112 -15.64 23.85 -16.23
C ALA A 112 -15.04 24.27 -17.57
N GLN A 113 -13.95 23.61 -18.01
CA GLN A 113 -13.33 23.81 -19.33
C GLN A 113 -14.16 23.17 -20.45
N CYS A 114 -14.91 22.12 -20.15
CA CYS A 114 -15.83 21.43 -21.06
C CYS A 114 -17.12 22.22 -21.39
N LYS A 115 -17.12 23.55 -21.33
CA LYS A 115 -18.29 24.35 -21.71
C LYS A 115 -18.46 24.36 -23.23
N PRO A 116 -19.66 24.00 -23.75
CA PRO A 116 -19.90 24.03 -25.18
C PRO A 116 -19.66 25.43 -25.75
N PRO A 117 -19.16 25.53 -26.99
CA PRO A 117 -19.02 26.82 -27.66
C PRO A 117 -20.38 27.51 -27.76
N THR A 118 -20.44 28.78 -27.35
CA THR A 118 -21.62 29.63 -27.49
C THR A 118 -21.69 30.19 -28.90
N PHE A 119 -22.80 29.96 -29.58
CA PHE A 119 -23.07 30.54 -30.90
C PHE A 119 -23.99 31.75 -30.73
N ASN A 120 -23.45 32.97 -30.93
CA ASN A 120 -24.13 34.24 -30.64
C ASN A 120 -25.14 34.70 -31.73
N ARG A 121 -25.24 33.96 -32.84
CA ARG A 121 -26.11 34.31 -33.97
C ARG A 121 -26.82 33.07 -34.47
N GLU A 122 -28.05 33.17 -34.94
CA GLU A 122 -28.68 32.04 -35.63
C GLU A 122 -27.89 31.66 -36.91
N PRO A 123 -27.83 30.38 -37.26
CA PRO A 123 -27.24 29.96 -38.52
C PRO A 123 -28.04 30.53 -39.69
N THR A 124 -27.34 31.10 -40.66
CA THR A 124 -27.96 31.74 -41.83
C THR A 124 -28.15 30.79 -43.00
N SER A 125 -27.61 29.58 -42.93
CA SER A 125 -27.75 28.52 -43.94
C SER A 125 -27.74 27.12 -43.31
N THR A 126 -28.22 26.15 -44.08
CA THR A 126 -28.21 24.72 -43.71
C THR A 126 -26.79 24.20 -43.51
N ASP A 127 -25.85 24.63 -44.35
CA ASP A 127 -24.44 24.23 -44.25
C ASP A 127 -23.79 24.79 -42.98
N GLU A 128 -24.10 26.03 -42.61
CA GLU A 128 -23.63 26.65 -41.37
C GLU A 128 -24.21 25.94 -40.14
N ALA A 129 -25.49 25.54 -40.19
CA ALA A 129 -26.12 24.75 -39.13
C ALA A 129 -25.47 23.36 -38.98
N GLN A 130 -25.13 22.70 -40.09
CA GLN A 130 -24.44 21.40 -40.06
C GLN A 130 -23.01 21.51 -39.52
N ALA A 131 -22.26 22.54 -39.93
CA ALA A 131 -20.91 22.78 -39.43
C ALA A 131 -20.88 23.01 -37.91
N ARG A 132 -21.82 23.82 -37.39
CA ARG A 132 -21.95 24.06 -35.93
C ARG A 132 -22.35 22.79 -35.17
N THR A 133 -23.23 21.98 -35.75
CA THR A 133 -23.60 20.67 -35.18
C THR A 133 -22.41 19.72 -35.13
N GLN A 134 -21.57 19.69 -36.17
CA GLN A 134 -20.34 18.89 -36.18
C GLN A 134 -19.32 19.40 -35.15
N GLN A 135 -19.15 20.72 -35.02
CA GLN A 135 -18.30 21.31 -33.98
C GLN A 135 -18.75 20.93 -32.57
N LEU A 136 -20.06 21.01 -32.28
CA LEU A 136 -20.63 20.58 -30.99
C LEU A 136 -20.40 19.09 -30.71
N LYS A 137 -20.58 18.23 -31.72
CA LYS A 137 -20.31 16.79 -31.62
C LYS A 137 -18.84 16.50 -31.33
N GLN A 138 -17.93 17.13 -32.07
CA GLN A 138 -16.48 16.99 -31.87
C GLN A 138 -16.05 17.50 -30.49
N PHE A 139 -16.55 18.68 -30.08
CA PHE A 139 -16.26 19.25 -28.77
C PHE A 139 -16.70 18.30 -27.63
N THR A 140 -17.94 17.80 -27.71
CA THR A 140 -18.48 16.87 -26.71
C THR A 140 -17.68 15.56 -26.66
N ALA A 141 -17.28 15.03 -27.82
CA ALA A 141 -16.45 13.84 -27.90
C ALA A 141 -15.07 14.05 -27.27
N ASN A 142 -14.42 15.18 -27.57
CA ASN A 142 -13.11 15.53 -27.00
C ASN A 142 -13.18 15.73 -25.49
N CYS A 143 -14.18 16.46 -24.98
CA CYS A 143 -14.39 16.61 -23.54
C CYS A 143 -14.57 15.24 -22.86
N LYS A 144 -15.41 14.37 -23.43
CA LYS A 144 -15.64 13.02 -22.88
C LYS A 144 -14.36 12.18 -22.87
N ALA A 145 -13.54 12.30 -23.91
CA ALA A 145 -12.25 11.61 -23.99
C ALA A 145 -11.29 12.11 -22.91
N GLN A 146 -11.18 13.43 -22.72
CA GLN A 146 -10.34 14.02 -21.67
C GLN A 146 -10.75 13.58 -20.26
N LEU A 147 -12.06 13.59 -19.96
CA LEU A 147 -12.57 13.12 -18.66
C LEU A 147 -12.28 11.64 -18.41
N LYS A 148 -12.40 10.80 -19.45
CA LYS A 148 -12.03 9.37 -19.35
C LYS A 148 -10.53 9.19 -19.10
N GLN A 149 -9.71 9.93 -19.83
CA GLN A 149 -8.26 9.87 -19.69
C GLN A 149 -7.83 10.26 -18.27
N PHE A 150 -8.40 11.36 -17.76
CA PHE A 150 -8.21 11.78 -16.38
C PHE A 150 -8.62 10.71 -15.36
N ASP A 151 -9.77 10.07 -15.53
CA ASP A 151 -10.22 8.99 -14.65
C ASP A 151 -9.29 7.76 -14.68
N ILE A 152 -8.65 7.47 -15.82
CA ILE A 152 -7.67 6.38 -15.96
C ILE A 152 -6.35 6.73 -15.26
N GLU A 153 -5.76 7.88 -15.58
CA GLU A 153 -4.49 8.35 -15.01
C GLU A 153 -4.57 8.46 -13.49
N THR A 154 -5.70 8.98 -13.02
CA THR A 154 -5.96 9.04 -11.59
C THR A 154 -6.09 7.62 -11.02
N LYS A 155 -6.88 6.69 -11.57
CA LYS A 155 -6.90 5.31 -11.04
C LYS A 155 -5.50 4.69 -10.93
N GLN A 156 -4.65 4.88 -11.93
CA GLN A 156 -3.26 4.40 -11.92
C GLN A 156 -2.44 5.06 -10.79
N GLN A 157 -2.56 6.37 -10.57
CA GLN A 157 -1.88 7.06 -9.46
C GLN A 157 -2.32 6.58 -8.06
N VAL A 158 -3.59 6.17 -7.87
CA VAL A 158 -4.02 5.58 -6.58
C VAL A 158 -3.34 4.24 -6.38
N GLN A 159 -3.35 3.39 -7.43
CA GLN A 159 -2.75 2.07 -7.35
C GLN A 159 -1.24 2.15 -7.09
N SER A 160 -0.53 3.08 -7.74
CA SER A 160 0.91 3.23 -7.52
C SER A 160 1.24 3.64 -6.08
N ILE A 161 0.48 4.55 -5.48
CA ILE A 161 0.64 4.94 -4.07
C ILE A 161 0.34 3.75 -3.16
N GLN A 162 -0.75 3.02 -3.38
CA GLN A 162 -1.09 1.85 -2.57
C GLN A 162 0.01 0.77 -2.62
N VAL A 163 0.53 0.47 -3.81
CA VAL A 163 1.63 -0.50 -3.99
C VAL A 163 2.90 0.00 -3.30
N SER A 164 3.24 1.29 -3.44
CA SER A 164 4.39 1.88 -2.78
C SER A 164 4.29 1.79 -1.26
N CYS A 165 3.12 2.11 -0.69
CA CYS A 165 2.89 2.00 0.74
C CYS A 165 3.04 0.57 1.23
N PHE A 166 2.45 -0.40 0.53
CA PHE A 166 2.56 -1.81 0.89
C PHE A 166 4.01 -2.33 0.82
N ASN A 167 4.75 -1.93 -0.21
CA ASN A 167 6.16 -2.31 -0.34
C ASN A 167 7.02 -1.73 0.78
N ASN A 168 6.78 -0.47 1.17
CA ASN A 168 7.48 0.15 2.30
C ASN A 168 7.21 -0.58 3.62
N GLU A 169 5.97 -1.00 3.88
CA GLU A 169 5.65 -1.82 5.06
C GLU A 169 6.41 -3.15 5.06
N ARG A 170 6.50 -3.80 3.90
CA ARG A 170 7.27 -5.06 3.74
C ARG A 170 8.76 -4.83 3.98
N THR A 171 9.32 -3.74 3.48
CA THR A 171 10.73 -3.37 3.73
C THR A 171 11.00 -3.18 5.22
N VAL A 172 10.10 -2.51 5.97
CA VAL A 172 10.22 -2.36 7.43
C VAL A 172 10.19 -3.72 8.15
N LEU A 173 9.37 -4.64 7.66
CA LEU A 173 9.30 -6.00 8.18
C LEU A 173 10.51 -6.86 7.77
N GLY A 174 11.35 -6.42 6.82
CA GLY A 174 12.45 -7.21 6.27
C GLY A 174 11.96 -8.31 5.31
N LEU A 175 10.75 -8.17 4.77
CA LEU A 175 10.18 -9.08 3.79
C LEU A 175 10.62 -8.65 2.38
N SER A 176 11.32 -9.54 1.68
CA SER A 176 11.78 -9.26 0.31
C SER A 176 10.61 -8.93 -0.63
N THR A 177 10.81 -7.91 -1.48
CA THR A 177 9.85 -7.43 -2.48
C THR A 177 9.89 -8.34 -3.70
N MET A 178 9.03 -9.35 -3.75
CA MET A 178 8.67 -9.98 -5.03
C MET A 178 7.58 -9.12 -5.67
N ILE A 179 7.96 -8.26 -6.60
CA ILE A 179 7.03 -7.50 -7.42
C ILE A 179 6.53 -8.44 -8.52
N PRO A 180 5.22 -8.73 -8.65
CA PRO A 180 4.70 -9.21 -9.92
C PRO A 180 4.83 -8.06 -10.92
N SER A 181 5.72 -8.23 -11.90
CA SER A 181 5.85 -7.34 -13.05
C SER A 181 4.48 -7.25 -13.74
N VAL A 182 3.79 -6.13 -13.56
CA VAL A 182 2.64 -5.79 -14.40
C VAL A 182 3.22 -5.16 -15.66
N THR A 183 3.58 -6.00 -16.63
CA THR A 183 3.88 -5.57 -18.00
C THR A 183 2.57 -5.14 -18.69
N PRO A 184 2.60 -4.06 -19.48
CA PRO A 184 1.41 -3.49 -20.13
C PRO A 184 0.79 -4.40 -21.20
#